data_AF-A0A498FSD0-F1
#
_entry.id   AF-A0A498FSD0-F1
#
_cell.length_a   1.000
_cell.length_b   1.000
_cell.length_c   1.000
_cell.angle_alpha   90.00
_cell.angle_beta   90.00
_cell.angle_gamma   90.00
#
_symmetry.space_group_name_H-M   'P 1'
#
loop_
_entity.id
_entity.type
_entity.pdbx_description
1 polymer ?
#
loop_
_entity_poly.entity_id
_entity_poly.type
_entity_poly.pdbx_seq_one_letter_code
_entity_poly.pdbx_strand_id
1 'polypeptide(L)'
;MTAPATDERDRTGDAKRRADRDFRRELLASARAIDVFALLAVPGALIAVFALPEATRRSLVFAYTDPTLRSAFTAHYVHLSADHLLGNLAGYGLLAGVGYALAALSGRRRLFFTAFATYLGAFPLALSALNLAVPRNAIGFGFSGVNMALAGLLPILWYCYARERFFPAASVAALPAVFFGLVGWIALLALPVSTEGIGLGGLAIGVASGLLAVLYAASSEVRFPPPVREHVRTVASRPGHGDLLAVAAVVAVGYPVVGFPSDPSGGGSVVNLYVHLLGFCLGFIGPFALLAGGAFDG
;
A
#
# COMPACT_ATOMS: atom_id res chain seq x y z
N MET A 1 30.92 -42.25 -10.44
CA MET A 1 30.07 -41.74 -11.52
C MET A 1 29.34 -40.50 -11.00
N THR A 2 29.89 -39.32 -11.29
CA THR A 2 29.27 -38.02 -11.00
C THR A 2 28.34 -37.66 -12.16
N ALA A 3 27.08 -37.34 -11.87
CA ALA A 3 26.14 -36.90 -12.90
C ALA A 3 26.66 -35.62 -13.61
N PRO A 4 26.47 -35.45 -14.93
CA PRO A 4 26.97 -34.29 -15.63
C PRO A 4 26.23 -33.04 -15.18
N ALA A 5 26.97 -31.97 -14.86
CA ALA A 5 26.46 -30.71 -14.32
C ALA A 5 25.44 -29.96 -15.22
N THR A 6 25.19 -30.45 -16.43
CA THR A 6 24.16 -29.97 -17.35
C THR A 6 22.76 -30.51 -17.01
N ASP A 7 22.66 -31.76 -16.51
CA ASP A 7 21.37 -32.42 -16.21
C ASP A 7 20.68 -31.80 -14.98
N GLU A 8 21.43 -31.37 -13.96
CA GLU A 8 20.87 -30.68 -12.79
C GLU A 8 20.35 -29.26 -13.10
N ARG A 9 20.98 -28.53 -14.04
CA ARG A 9 20.52 -27.18 -14.45
C ARG A 9 19.24 -27.24 -15.25
N ASP A 10 19.08 -28.23 -16.13
CA ASP A 10 17.86 -28.41 -16.89
C ASP A 10 16.69 -28.86 -16.00
N ARG A 11 16.92 -29.75 -15.03
CA ARG A 11 15.90 -30.19 -14.07
C ARG A 11 15.41 -29.07 -13.15
N THR A 12 16.33 -28.22 -12.65
CA THR A 12 15.97 -27.07 -11.81
C THR A 12 15.23 -26.00 -12.61
N GLY A 13 15.62 -25.76 -13.85
CA GLY A 13 14.90 -24.87 -14.78
C GLY A 13 13.47 -25.35 -15.06
N ASP A 14 13.27 -26.65 -15.24
CA ASP A 14 11.95 -27.23 -15.51
C ASP A 14 11.03 -27.26 -14.29
N ALA A 15 11.57 -27.48 -13.09
CA ALA A 15 10.83 -27.38 -11.85
C ALA A 15 10.32 -25.94 -11.62
N LYS A 16 11.17 -24.93 -11.83
CA LYS A 16 10.78 -23.52 -11.73
C LYS A 16 9.70 -23.15 -12.75
N ARG A 17 9.85 -23.57 -14.01
CA ARG A 17 8.84 -23.33 -15.06
C ARG A 17 7.50 -23.99 -14.75
N ARG A 18 7.48 -25.16 -14.09
CA ARG A 18 6.24 -25.80 -13.62
C ARG A 18 5.60 -24.98 -12.50
N ALA A 19 6.36 -24.61 -11.47
CA ALA A 19 5.86 -23.77 -10.38
C ALA A 19 5.27 -22.44 -10.87
N ASP A 20 5.93 -21.76 -11.82
CA ASP A 20 5.43 -20.52 -12.42
C ASP A 20 4.10 -20.72 -13.15
N ARG A 21 3.92 -21.84 -13.86
CA ARG A 21 2.67 -22.18 -14.56
C ARG A 21 1.56 -22.48 -13.56
N ASP A 22 1.85 -23.21 -12.50
CA ASP A 22 0.88 -23.56 -11.47
C ASP A 22 0.41 -22.30 -10.72
N PHE A 23 1.35 -21.43 -10.34
CA PHE A 23 1.05 -20.13 -9.74
C PHE A 23 0.15 -19.27 -10.65
N ARG A 24 0.51 -19.14 -11.94
CA ARG A 24 -0.30 -18.37 -12.91
C ARG A 24 -1.70 -18.95 -13.07
N ARG A 25 -1.81 -20.29 -13.14
CA ARG A 25 -3.10 -20.97 -13.24
C ARG A 25 -3.96 -20.72 -12.02
N GLU A 26 -3.38 -20.78 -10.82
CA GLU A 26 -4.10 -20.50 -9.58
C GLU A 26 -4.54 -19.03 -9.50
N LEU A 27 -3.66 -18.08 -9.85
CA LEU A 27 -4.00 -16.66 -9.86
C LEU A 27 -5.14 -16.36 -10.85
N LEU A 28 -5.08 -16.90 -12.06
CA LEU A 28 -6.14 -16.74 -13.06
C LEU A 28 -7.45 -17.40 -12.61
N ALA A 29 -7.40 -18.57 -11.99
CA ALA A 29 -8.58 -19.24 -11.44
C ALA A 29 -9.18 -18.48 -10.24
N SER A 30 -8.36 -17.75 -9.50
CA SER A 30 -8.77 -16.96 -8.32
C SER A 30 -9.32 -15.59 -8.71
N ALA A 31 -9.04 -15.13 -9.93
CA ALA A 31 -9.50 -13.87 -10.46
C ALA A 31 -10.89 -13.99 -11.08
N ARG A 32 -11.81 -13.08 -10.72
CA ARG A 32 -13.14 -13.02 -11.34
C ARG A 32 -13.19 -11.83 -12.29
N ALA A 33 -13.91 -11.98 -13.39
CA ALA A 33 -14.04 -10.91 -14.39
C ALA A 33 -14.57 -9.60 -13.76
N ILE A 34 -15.52 -9.69 -12.83
CA ILE A 34 -16.06 -8.53 -12.10
C ILE A 34 -15.00 -7.75 -11.33
N ASP A 35 -13.95 -8.42 -10.83
CA ASP A 35 -12.87 -7.75 -10.11
C ASP A 35 -11.99 -6.96 -11.05
N VAL A 36 -11.71 -7.54 -12.22
CA VAL A 36 -10.93 -6.89 -13.26
C VAL A 36 -11.67 -5.64 -13.73
N PHE A 37 -12.99 -5.72 -13.94
CA PHE A 37 -13.81 -4.54 -14.24
C PHE A 37 -13.76 -3.50 -13.12
N ALA A 38 -13.90 -3.91 -11.85
CA ALA A 38 -13.84 -2.99 -10.72
C ALA A 38 -12.47 -2.30 -10.60
N LEU A 39 -11.38 -3.04 -10.81
CA LEU A 39 -10.01 -2.50 -10.78
C LEU A 39 -9.72 -1.58 -11.97
N LEU A 40 -10.26 -1.88 -13.16
CA LEU A 40 -10.10 -1.05 -14.36
C LEU A 40 -11.02 0.17 -14.39
N ALA A 41 -12.10 0.17 -13.60
CA ALA A 41 -12.99 1.32 -13.49
C ALA A 41 -12.26 2.57 -12.95
N VAL A 42 -11.30 2.40 -12.04
CA VAL A 42 -10.51 3.51 -11.47
C VAL A 42 -9.63 4.20 -12.51
N PRO A 43 -8.71 3.53 -13.23
CA PRO A 43 -7.92 4.19 -14.25
C PRO A 43 -8.79 4.75 -15.38
N GLY A 44 -9.90 4.07 -15.72
CA GLY A 44 -10.90 4.61 -16.65
C GLY A 44 -11.50 5.94 -16.19
N ALA A 45 -11.90 6.03 -14.92
CA ALA A 45 -12.44 7.26 -14.33
C ALA A 45 -11.39 8.38 -14.26
N LEU A 46 -10.15 8.06 -13.87
CA LEU A 46 -9.05 9.04 -13.81
C LEU A 46 -8.72 9.60 -15.20
N ILE A 47 -8.64 8.74 -16.21
CA ILE A 47 -8.41 9.16 -17.60
C ILE A 47 -9.60 10.00 -18.12
N ALA A 48 -10.84 9.59 -17.83
CA ALA A 48 -12.03 10.33 -18.24
C ALA A 48 -12.08 11.74 -17.63
N VAL A 49 -11.77 11.88 -16.33
CA VAL A 49 -11.69 13.19 -15.67
C VAL A 49 -10.54 14.02 -16.24
N PHE A 50 -9.40 13.39 -16.52
CA PHE A 50 -8.26 14.08 -17.15
C PHE A 50 -8.57 14.55 -18.57
N ALA A 51 -9.43 13.86 -19.32
CA ALA A 51 -9.81 14.26 -20.68
C ALA A 51 -10.74 15.49 -20.74
N LEU A 52 -11.33 15.92 -19.60
CA LEU A 52 -12.16 17.12 -19.54
C LEU A 52 -11.35 18.39 -19.84
N PRO A 53 -11.98 19.48 -20.33
CA PRO A 53 -11.32 20.77 -20.50
C PRO A 53 -10.66 21.23 -19.20
N GLU A 54 -9.50 21.88 -19.32
CA GLU A 54 -8.70 22.29 -18.15
C GLU A 54 -9.47 23.23 -17.21
N ALA A 55 -10.30 24.12 -17.75
CA ALA A 55 -11.20 24.97 -16.95
C ALA A 55 -12.17 24.13 -16.09
N THR A 56 -12.73 23.05 -16.65
CA THR A 56 -13.59 22.12 -15.92
C THR A 56 -12.79 21.38 -14.84
N ARG A 57 -11.60 20.87 -15.15
CA ARG A 57 -10.75 20.19 -14.15
C ARG A 57 -10.41 21.13 -12.99
N ARG A 58 -10.04 22.37 -13.28
CA ARG A 58 -9.77 23.40 -12.26
C ARG A 58 -10.99 23.73 -11.41
N SER A 59 -12.20 23.71 -11.96
CA SER A 59 -13.42 23.91 -11.15
C SER A 59 -13.73 22.78 -10.16
N LEU A 60 -13.05 21.63 -10.30
CA LEU A 60 -13.24 20.43 -9.48
C LEU A 60 -12.15 20.22 -8.41
N VAL A 61 -11.13 21.09 -8.38
CA VAL A 61 -10.06 21.04 -7.36
C VAL A 61 -10.57 21.56 -6.01
N PHE A 62 -9.93 21.13 -4.93
CA PHE A 62 -10.33 21.50 -3.58
C PHE A 62 -9.58 22.74 -3.10
N ALA A 63 -10.22 23.92 -3.11
CA ALA A 63 -9.66 25.12 -2.51
C ALA A 63 -9.86 25.08 -0.99
N TYR A 64 -8.77 25.16 -0.21
CA TYR A 64 -8.86 25.13 1.26
C TYR A 64 -9.53 26.37 1.84
N THR A 65 -9.52 27.49 1.11
CA THR A 65 -10.13 28.76 1.50
C THR A 65 -11.62 28.85 1.15
N ASP A 66 -12.12 27.97 0.29
CA ASP A 66 -13.52 27.91 -0.14
C ASP A 66 -13.94 26.43 -0.36
N PRO A 67 -14.02 25.63 0.72
CA PRO A 67 -14.25 24.21 0.61
C PRO A 67 -15.71 23.91 0.26
N THR A 68 -15.93 23.05 -0.74
CA THR A 68 -17.26 22.52 -1.07
C THR A 68 -17.27 21.00 -0.96
N LEU A 69 -18.45 20.41 -0.69
CA LEU A 69 -18.58 18.94 -0.64
C LEU A 69 -18.22 18.28 -1.98
N ARG A 70 -18.60 18.93 -3.10
CA ARG A 70 -18.28 18.46 -4.44
C ARG A 70 -16.77 18.40 -4.66
N SER A 71 -16.07 19.51 -4.43
CA SER A 71 -14.62 19.57 -4.62
C SER A 71 -13.87 18.70 -3.62
N ALA A 72 -14.40 18.54 -2.39
CA ALA A 72 -13.83 17.63 -1.39
C ALA A 72 -13.77 16.18 -1.90
N PHE A 73 -14.76 15.75 -2.69
CA PHE A 73 -14.74 14.44 -3.33
C PHE A 73 -13.96 14.44 -4.64
N THR A 74 -14.31 15.32 -5.58
CA THR A 74 -13.81 15.26 -6.97
C THR A 74 -12.33 15.56 -7.09
N ALA A 75 -11.76 16.36 -6.20
CA ALA A 75 -10.35 16.73 -6.25
C ALA A 75 -9.41 15.52 -6.28
N HIS A 76 -9.77 14.42 -5.61
CA HIS A 76 -8.98 13.20 -5.58
C HIS A 76 -8.90 12.50 -6.94
N TYR A 77 -9.80 12.81 -7.87
CA TYR A 77 -9.84 12.26 -9.22
C TYR A 77 -9.30 13.24 -10.28
N VAL A 78 -8.93 14.46 -9.88
CA VAL A 78 -8.44 15.51 -10.77
C VAL A 78 -6.92 15.49 -10.85
N HIS A 79 -6.40 15.56 -12.07
CA HIS A 79 -5.00 15.80 -12.36
C HIS A 79 -4.85 16.97 -13.33
N LEU A 80 -3.85 17.82 -13.10
CA LEU A 80 -3.60 19.03 -13.92
C LEU A 80 -2.44 18.86 -14.90
N SER A 81 -1.63 17.80 -14.75
CA SER A 81 -0.54 17.44 -15.66
C SER A 81 -0.53 15.94 -15.95
N ALA A 82 0.02 15.56 -17.10
CA ALA A 82 0.12 14.16 -17.51
C ALA A 82 1.06 13.36 -16.59
N ASP A 83 2.18 13.93 -16.17
CA ASP A 83 3.14 13.27 -15.27
C ASP A 83 2.51 12.95 -13.91
N HIS A 84 1.68 13.87 -13.38
CA HIS A 84 0.99 13.64 -12.13
C HIS A 84 -0.08 12.53 -12.26
N LEU A 85 -0.80 12.47 -13.39
CA LEU A 85 -1.72 11.37 -13.67
C LEU A 85 -0.97 10.05 -13.80
N LEU A 86 0.11 10.01 -14.59
CA LEU A 86 0.89 8.80 -14.85
C LEU A 86 1.48 8.24 -13.56
N GLY A 87 2.06 9.08 -12.71
CA GLY A 87 2.58 8.66 -11.40
C GLY A 87 1.49 8.04 -10.52
N ASN A 88 0.29 8.60 -10.51
CA ASN A 88 -0.83 8.04 -9.76
C ASN A 88 -1.37 6.74 -10.37
N LEU A 89 -1.44 6.63 -11.69
CA LEU A 89 -1.85 5.39 -12.38
C LEU A 89 -0.85 4.26 -12.15
N ALA A 90 0.45 4.56 -12.19
CA ALA A 90 1.50 3.61 -11.89
C ALA A 90 1.45 3.14 -10.43
N GLY A 91 1.33 4.09 -9.48
CA GLY A 91 1.17 3.78 -8.05
C GLY A 91 -0.10 2.95 -7.79
N TYR A 92 -1.22 3.33 -8.39
CA TYR A 92 -2.47 2.60 -8.30
C TYR A 92 -2.33 1.16 -8.84
N GLY A 93 -1.82 1.01 -10.07
CA GLY A 93 -1.67 -0.31 -10.70
C GLY A 93 -0.77 -1.24 -9.89
N LEU A 94 0.31 -0.71 -9.33
CA LEU A 94 1.22 -1.46 -8.46
C LEU A 94 0.52 -1.88 -7.16
N LEU A 95 -0.06 -0.93 -6.42
CA LEU A 95 -0.63 -1.18 -5.10
C LEU A 95 -1.92 -2.00 -5.17
N ALA A 96 -2.85 -1.62 -6.04
CA ALA A 96 -4.10 -2.34 -6.21
C ALA A 96 -3.86 -3.71 -6.86
N GLY A 97 -2.93 -3.82 -7.82
CA GLY A 97 -2.59 -5.08 -8.47
C GLY A 97 -1.96 -6.08 -7.52
N VAL A 98 -0.91 -5.66 -6.78
CA VAL A 98 -0.26 -6.52 -5.79
C VAL A 98 -1.22 -6.84 -4.64
N GLY A 99 -1.92 -5.84 -4.10
CA GLY A 99 -2.91 -6.04 -3.04
C GLY A 99 -4.01 -7.02 -3.44
N TYR A 100 -4.56 -6.88 -4.64
CA TYR A 100 -5.56 -7.79 -5.16
C TYR A 100 -5.02 -9.21 -5.34
N ALA A 101 -3.81 -9.38 -5.89
CA ALA A 101 -3.20 -10.70 -6.05
C ALA A 101 -3.02 -11.42 -4.70
N LEU A 102 -2.54 -10.72 -3.67
CA LEU A 102 -2.44 -11.25 -2.30
C LEU A 102 -3.83 -11.62 -1.75
N ALA A 103 -4.82 -10.75 -1.92
CA ALA A 103 -6.18 -10.96 -1.44
C ALA A 103 -6.87 -12.15 -2.13
N ALA A 104 -6.69 -12.27 -3.45
CA ALA A 104 -7.25 -13.37 -4.24
C ALA A 104 -6.66 -14.71 -3.81
N LEU A 105 -5.33 -14.80 -3.69
CA LEU A 105 -4.64 -16.03 -3.34
C LEU A 105 -4.68 -16.37 -1.84
N SER A 106 -5.15 -15.47 -0.98
CA SER A 106 -5.36 -15.74 0.45
C SER A 106 -6.84 -15.85 0.84
N GLY A 107 -7.76 -15.83 -0.13
CA GLY A 107 -9.20 -15.84 0.13
C GLY A 107 -9.74 -14.55 0.77
N ARG A 108 -8.93 -13.49 0.92
CA ARG A 108 -9.29 -12.21 1.56
C ARG A 108 -9.82 -11.15 0.59
N ARG A 109 -10.49 -11.57 -0.48
CA ARG A 109 -11.08 -10.67 -1.49
C ARG A 109 -12.12 -9.72 -0.90
N ARG A 110 -12.94 -10.21 0.03
CA ARG A 110 -13.96 -9.39 0.71
C ARG A 110 -13.33 -8.25 1.51
N LEU A 111 -12.24 -8.52 2.22
CA LEU A 111 -11.44 -7.51 2.91
C LEU A 111 -10.92 -6.46 1.92
N PHE A 112 -10.27 -6.91 0.84
CA PHE A 112 -9.74 -6.00 -0.19
C PHE A 112 -10.83 -5.11 -0.78
N PHE A 113 -11.95 -5.66 -1.26
CA PHE A 113 -12.99 -4.87 -1.91
C PHE A 113 -13.80 -3.99 -0.95
N THR A 114 -13.95 -4.39 0.32
CA THR A 114 -14.57 -3.53 1.34
C THR A 114 -13.69 -2.29 1.59
N ALA A 115 -12.39 -2.50 1.78
CA ALA A 115 -11.42 -1.42 1.93
C ALA A 115 -11.35 -0.55 0.67
N PHE A 116 -11.22 -1.17 -0.50
CA PHE A 116 -11.17 -0.51 -1.81
C PHE A 116 -12.38 0.40 -2.06
N ALA A 117 -13.61 -0.11 -1.87
CA ALA A 117 -14.83 0.69 -2.03
C ALA A 117 -14.86 1.86 -1.02
N THR A 118 -14.42 1.62 0.22
CA THR A 118 -14.31 2.67 1.25
C THR A 118 -13.30 3.75 0.83
N TYR A 119 -12.16 3.36 0.26
CA TYR A 119 -11.12 4.30 -0.18
C TYR A 119 -11.53 5.11 -1.42
N LEU A 120 -12.37 4.55 -2.30
CA LEU A 120 -12.88 5.28 -3.46
C LEU A 120 -14.04 6.21 -3.10
N GLY A 121 -14.91 5.78 -2.15
CA GLY A 121 -16.13 6.51 -1.80
C GLY A 121 -15.97 7.47 -0.61
N ALA A 122 -15.50 6.96 0.52
CA ALA A 122 -15.49 7.70 1.78
C ALA A 122 -14.20 8.49 2.01
N PHE A 123 -13.04 7.94 1.63
CA PHE A 123 -11.75 8.58 1.87
C PHE A 123 -11.59 9.94 1.18
N PRO A 124 -12.10 10.20 -0.04
CA PRO A 124 -12.01 11.53 -0.62
C PRO A 124 -12.57 12.61 0.31
N LEU A 125 -13.73 12.34 0.92
CA LEU A 125 -14.37 13.24 1.88
C LEU A 125 -13.58 13.32 3.20
N ALA A 126 -13.22 12.18 3.78
CA ALA A 126 -12.51 12.14 5.06
C ALA A 126 -11.14 12.82 4.97
N LEU A 127 -10.36 12.54 3.93
CA LEU A 127 -9.06 13.14 3.70
C LEU A 127 -9.18 14.64 3.46
N SER A 128 -10.12 15.09 2.62
CA SER A 128 -10.32 16.53 2.38
C SER A 128 -10.73 17.26 3.68
N ALA A 129 -11.62 16.68 4.47
CA ALA A 129 -12.07 17.26 5.74
C ALA A 129 -10.94 17.34 6.78
N LEU A 130 -10.20 16.26 7.01
CA LEU A 130 -9.08 16.24 7.96
C LEU A 130 -7.96 17.19 7.52
N ASN A 131 -7.78 17.36 6.23
CA ASN A 131 -6.76 18.23 5.67
C ASN A 131 -7.08 19.73 5.84
N LEU A 132 -8.32 20.10 6.17
CA LEU A 132 -8.68 21.46 6.59
C LEU A 132 -8.12 21.82 7.97
N ALA A 133 -7.68 20.84 8.77
CA ALA A 133 -7.03 21.09 10.05
C ALA A 133 -5.67 21.82 9.91
N VAL A 134 -5.11 21.87 8.70
CA VAL A 134 -3.87 22.59 8.38
C VAL A 134 -4.20 23.71 7.37
N PRO A 135 -4.55 24.92 7.85
CA PRO A 135 -4.94 26.03 6.99
C PRO A 135 -3.81 26.44 6.05
N ARG A 136 -4.12 26.62 4.78
CA ARG A 136 -3.16 27.12 3.77
C ARG A 136 -3.90 27.69 2.58
N ASN A 137 -3.33 28.71 1.95
CA ASN A 137 -3.83 29.24 0.69
C ASN A 137 -3.32 28.38 -0.47
N ALA A 138 -3.93 27.20 -0.65
CA ALA A 138 -3.55 26.25 -1.68
C ALA A 138 -4.79 25.55 -2.27
N ILE A 139 -4.55 24.70 -3.26
CA ILE A 139 -5.55 23.78 -3.80
C ILE A 139 -5.07 22.33 -3.60
N GLY A 140 -5.99 21.42 -3.29
CA GLY A 140 -5.78 19.98 -3.27
C GLY A 140 -6.32 19.35 -4.54
N PHE A 141 -5.55 18.42 -5.12
CA PHE A 141 -5.99 17.55 -6.21
C PHE A 141 -5.06 16.32 -6.30
N GLY A 142 -5.52 15.27 -6.96
CA GLY A 142 -4.77 14.05 -7.22
C GLY A 142 -5.16 12.87 -6.34
N PHE A 143 -4.91 11.68 -6.88
CA PHE A 143 -5.35 10.40 -6.31
C PHE A 143 -4.40 9.82 -5.26
N SER A 144 -3.33 10.54 -4.95
CA SER A 144 -2.20 10.00 -4.17
C SER A 144 -2.57 9.68 -2.73
N GLY A 145 -3.51 10.41 -2.12
CA GLY A 145 -4.06 10.07 -0.81
C GLY A 145 -4.79 8.71 -0.80
N VAL A 146 -5.52 8.40 -1.87
CA VAL A 146 -6.18 7.10 -2.05
C VAL A 146 -5.14 6.00 -2.34
N ASN A 147 -4.11 6.29 -3.13
CA ASN A 147 -2.97 5.37 -3.29
C ASN A 147 -2.28 5.10 -1.95
N MET A 148 -2.10 6.09 -1.08
CA MET A 148 -1.54 5.85 0.25
C MET A 148 -2.46 5.00 1.13
N ALA A 149 -3.79 5.09 0.97
CA ALA A 149 -4.71 4.18 1.63
C ALA A 149 -4.52 2.73 1.18
N LEU A 150 -4.30 2.49 -0.11
CA LEU A 150 -3.93 1.17 -0.62
C LEU A 150 -2.56 0.70 -0.09
N ALA A 151 -1.59 1.62 0.03
CA ALA A 151 -0.30 1.32 0.65
C ALA A 151 -0.45 0.95 2.14
N GLY A 152 -1.35 1.60 2.87
CA GLY A 152 -1.68 1.26 4.26
C GLY A 152 -2.39 -0.09 4.41
N LEU A 153 -3.17 -0.51 3.41
CA LEU A 153 -3.81 -1.83 3.38
C LEU A 153 -2.82 -2.96 3.10
N LEU A 154 -1.77 -2.69 2.32
CA LEU A 154 -0.86 -3.71 1.79
C LEU A 154 -0.18 -4.57 2.87
N PRO A 155 0.32 -4.04 4.02
CA PRO A 155 0.87 -4.85 5.10
C PRO A 155 -0.12 -5.88 5.67
N ILE A 156 -1.41 -5.55 5.70
CA ILE A 156 -2.47 -6.43 6.20
C ILE A 156 -2.71 -7.60 5.23
N LEU A 157 -2.79 -7.30 3.94
CA LEU A 157 -2.95 -8.32 2.89
C LEU A 157 -1.69 -9.19 2.78
N TRP A 158 -0.51 -8.59 2.94
CA TRP A 158 0.76 -9.28 3.02
C TRP A 158 0.76 -10.28 4.19
N TYR A 159 0.36 -9.85 5.38
CA TYR A 159 0.21 -10.73 6.54
C TYR A 159 -0.78 -11.87 6.28
N CYS A 160 -1.97 -11.57 5.75
CA CYS A 160 -2.99 -12.58 5.47
C CYS A 160 -2.46 -13.66 4.51
N TYR A 161 -1.80 -13.22 3.45
CA TYR A 161 -1.18 -14.11 2.47
C TYR A 161 -0.01 -14.91 3.05
N ALA A 162 0.86 -14.26 3.84
CA ALA A 162 1.97 -14.92 4.53
C ALA A 162 1.45 -16.00 5.50
N ARG A 163 0.40 -15.70 6.27
CA ARG A 163 -0.22 -16.63 7.21
C ARG A 163 -0.80 -17.83 6.49
N GLU A 164 -1.59 -17.59 5.44
CA GLU A 164 -2.26 -18.64 4.68
C GLU A 164 -1.26 -19.58 3.97
N ARG A 165 -0.22 -19.00 3.38
CA ARG A 165 0.68 -19.77 2.50
C ARG A 165 1.92 -20.28 3.19
N PHE A 166 2.45 -19.62 4.20
CA PHE A 166 3.78 -19.92 4.74
C PHE A 166 3.80 -20.11 6.24
N PHE A 167 3.05 -19.30 6.98
CA PHE A 167 3.18 -19.19 8.44
C PHE A 167 1.81 -19.24 9.13
N PRO A 168 1.10 -20.38 9.18
CA PRO A 168 -0.25 -20.48 9.74
C PRO A 168 -0.37 -20.02 11.20
N ALA A 169 0.72 -20.12 11.95
CA ALA A 169 0.84 -19.70 13.34
C ALA A 169 1.10 -18.18 13.52
N ALA A 170 1.22 -17.39 12.44
CA ALA A 170 1.49 -15.97 12.52
C ALA A 170 0.33 -15.22 13.21
N SER A 171 0.63 -14.52 14.30
CA SER A 171 -0.37 -13.78 15.09
C SER A 171 -0.73 -12.45 14.43
N VAL A 172 -2.03 -12.12 14.44
CA VAL A 172 -2.55 -10.82 13.97
C VAL A 172 -2.06 -9.68 14.88
N ALA A 173 -1.70 -9.98 16.12
CA ALA A 173 -1.15 -9.03 17.09
C ALA A 173 0.23 -8.46 16.69
N ALA A 174 0.91 -9.06 15.71
CA ALA A 174 2.16 -8.53 15.17
C ALA A 174 1.95 -7.36 14.18
N LEU A 175 0.75 -7.19 13.62
CA LEU A 175 0.46 -6.14 12.63
C LEU A 175 0.67 -4.71 13.15
N PRO A 176 0.28 -4.34 14.39
CA PRO A 176 0.61 -3.04 14.96
C PRO A 176 2.11 -2.75 14.97
N ALA A 177 2.96 -3.75 15.25
CA ALA A 177 4.41 -3.55 15.22
C ALA A 177 4.91 -3.18 13.81
N VAL A 178 4.40 -3.87 12.78
CA VAL A 178 4.69 -3.56 11.37
C VAL A 178 4.21 -2.14 11.02
N PHE A 179 3.01 -1.77 11.46
CA PHE A 179 2.45 -0.44 11.24
C PHE A 179 3.33 0.66 11.83
N PHE A 180 3.70 0.56 13.11
CA PHE A 180 4.57 1.55 13.73
C PHE A 180 5.96 1.58 13.10
N GLY A 181 6.51 0.43 12.69
CA GLY A 181 7.76 0.39 11.93
C GLY A 181 7.67 1.17 10.61
N LEU A 182 6.58 1.01 9.86
CA LEU A 182 6.34 1.73 8.61
C LEU A 182 6.07 3.22 8.82
N VAL A 183 5.34 3.60 9.88
CA VAL A 183 5.14 5.02 10.23
C VAL A 183 6.46 5.67 10.62
N GLY A 184 7.31 4.99 11.39
CA GLY A 184 8.66 5.46 11.71
C GLY A 184 9.51 5.62 10.46
N TRP A 185 9.45 4.68 9.53
CA TRP A 185 10.11 4.78 8.22
C TRP A 185 9.61 5.98 7.42
N ILE A 186 8.30 6.18 7.33
CA ILE A 186 7.70 7.34 6.67
C ILE A 186 8.15 8.65 7.32
N ALA A 187 8.24 8.71 8.65
CA ALA A 187 8.70 9.90 9.36
C ALA A 187 10.15 10.26 8.99
N LEU A 188 11.03 9.26 8.86
CA LEU A 188 12.42 9.46 8.43
C LEU A 188 12.55 9.92 6.97
N LEU A 189 11.59 9.57 6.11
CA LEU A 189 11.53 10.02 4.72
C LEU A 189 10.96 11.45 4.59
N ALA A 190 9.89 11.72 5.34
CA ALA A 190 9.07 12.93 5.18
C ALA A 190 9.63 14.14 5.94
N LEU A 191 10.42 13.91 6.99
CA LEU A 191 10.96 14.97 7.84
C LEU A 191 12.49 15.03 7.71
N PRO A 192 13.09 16.22 7.80
CA PRO A 192 14.53 16.33 7.94
C PRO A 192 15.02 15.47 9.11
N VAL A 193 16.18 14.83 8.97
CA VAL A 193 16.81 14.10 10.08
C VAL A 193 17.99 14.92 10.55
N SER A 194 17.84 15.59 11.69
CA SER A 194 18.92 16.34 12.34
C SER A 194 18.72 16.34 13.85
N THR A 195 19.77 16.71 14.60
CA THR A 195 19.68 16.89 16.06
C THR A 195 19.18 18.29 16.46
N GLU A 196 18.75 19.11 15.50
CA GLU A 196 18.44 20.53 15.70
C GLU A 196 17.13 20.94 15.01
N GLY A 197 16.37 21.85 15.64
CA GLY A 197 15.16 22.43 15.05
C GLY A 197 14.11 21.38 14.64
N ILE A 198 13.56 21.51 13.44
CA ILE A 198 12.49 20.64 12.91
C ILE A 198 12.98 19.20 12.72
N GLY A 199 14.28 18.98 12.48
CA GLY A 199 14.80 17.64 12.24
C GLY A 199 14.88 16.75 13.48
N LEU A 200 14.90 17.34 14.68
CA LEU A 200 14.75 16.61 15.93
C LEU A 200 13.36 15.96 16.02
N GLY A 201 12.34 16.59 15.46
CA GLY A 201 10.97 16.06 15.40
C GLY A 201 10.89 14.78 14.57
N GLY A 202 11.54 14.73 13.41
CA GLY A 202 11.63 13.53 12.57
C GLY A 202 12.31 12.37 13.28
N LEU A 203 13.46 12.65 13.91
CA LEU A 203 14.20 11.66 14.69
C LEU A 203 13.37 11.16 15.89
N ALA A 204 12.72 12.04 16.64
CA ALA A 204 11.91 11.70 17.80
C ALA A 204 10.70 10.83 17.43
N ILE A 205 9.99 11.17 16.35
CA ILE A 205 8.86 10.37 15.84
C ILE A 205 9.35 9.00 15.36
N GLY A 206 10.47 8.96 14.63
CA GLY A 206 11.08 7.71 14.19
C GLY A 206 11.45 6.78 15.36
N VAL A 207 12.12 7.32 16.38
CA VAL A 207 12.50 6.58 17.59
C VAL A 207 11.27 6.13 18.37
N ALA A 208 10.30 7.00 18.61
CA ALA A 208 9.07 6.65 19.32
C ALA A 208 8.29 5.54 18.60
N SER A 209 8.19 5.63 17.28
CA SER A 209 7.55 4.61 16.45
C SER A 209 8.32 3.29 16.46
N GLY A 210 9.66 3.34 16.44
CA GLY A 210 10.52 2.16 16.60
C GLY A 210 10.36 1.49 17.97
N LEU A 211 10.29 2.28 19.05
CA LEU A 211 10.03 1.77 20.39
C LEU A 211 8.65 1.11 20.47
N LEU A 212 7.61 1.73 19.92
CA LEU A 212 6.27 1.13 19.85
C LEU A 212 6.29 -0.18 19.05
N ALA A 213 7.01 -0.23 17.92
CA ALA A 213 7.15 -1.45 17.14
C ALA A 213 7.79 -2.58 17.96
N VAL A 214 8.86 -2.29 18.70
CA VAL A 214 9.52 -3.26 19.59
C VAL A 214 8.59 -3.70 20.71
N LEU A 215 7.87 -2.78 21.36
CA LEU A 215 6.95 -3.09 22.44
C LEU A 215 5.79 -3.99 21.97
N TYR A 216 5.19 -3.69 20.82
CA TYR A 216 4.14 -4.53 20.24
C TYR A 216 4.66 -5.90 19.79
N ALA A 217 5.88 -5.95 19.23
CA ALA A 217 6.50 -7.23 18.90
C ALA A 217 6.74 -8.08 20.16
N ALA A 218 7.25 -7.48 21.24
CA ALA A 218 7.50 -8.15 22.51
C ALA A 218 6.22 -8.60 23.24
N SER A 219 5.12 -7.84 23.13
CA SER A 219 3.85 -8.16 23.79
C SER A 219 3.00 -9.19 23.04
N SER A 220 3.25 -9.39 21.75
CA SER A 220 2.42 -10.23 20.87
C SER A 220 2.58 -11.76 21.07
N GLU A 221 3.18 -12.21 22.19
CA GLU A 221 3.59 -13.61 22.45
C GLU A 221 4.34 -14.28 21.29
N VAL A 222 4.92 -13.47 20.40
CA VAL A 222 5.73 -13.95 19.27
C VAL A 222 6.99 -14.57 19.88
N ARG A 223 6.94 -15.89 20.08
CA ARG A 223 8.14 -16.69 20.29
C ARG A 223 9.12 -16.30 19.21
N PHE A 224 10.36 -16.00 19.60
CA PHE A 224 11.40 -15.58 18.66
C PHE A 224 11.30 -16.40 17.39
N PRO A 225 11.04 -15.77 16.25
CA PRO A 225 10.85 -16.51 15.02
C PRO A 225 12.07 -17.41 14.79
N PRO A 226 11.89 -18.58 14.15
CA PRO A 226 13.03 -19.35 13.67
C PRO A 226 13.99 -18.41 12.93
N PRO A 227 15.31 -18.69 12.94
CA PRO A 227 16.31 -17.77 12.41
C PRO A 227 15.88 -17.28 11.03
N VAL A 228 15.99 -15.97 10.75
CA VAL A 228 15.52 -15.32 9.51
C VAL A 228 15.84 -16.12 8.24
N ARG A 229 16.98 -16.81 8.25
CA ARG A 229 17.43 -17.73 7.21
C ARG A 229 16.44 -18.86 6.89
N GLU A 230 15.79 -19.44 7.88
CA GLU A 230 14.78 -20.49 7.71
C GLU A 230 13.51 -19.96 7.05
N HIS A 231 13.04 -18.77 7.46
CA HIS A 231 11.93 -18.09 6.77
C HIS A 231 12.28 -17.78 5.32
N VAL A 232 13.46 -17.22 5.06
CA VAL A 232 13.92 -16.94 3.69
C VAL A 232 13.99 -18.23 2.87
N ARG A 233 14.47 -19.34 3.43
CA ARG A 233 14.48 -20.65 2.76
C ARG A 233 13.08 -21.16 2.44
N THR A 234 12.14 -21.03 3.37
CA THR A 234 10.74 -21.44 3.21
C THR A 234 10.02 -20.62 2.14
N VAL A 235 10.32 -19.32 2.05
CA VAL A 235 9.79 -18.46 0.98
C VAL A 235 10.44 -18.83 -0.36
N ALA A 236 11.78 -18.98 -0.38
CA ALA A 236 12.53 -19.29 -1.60
C ALA A 236 12.25 -20.70 -2.16
N SER A 237 11.80 -21.64 -1.33
CA SER A 237 11.45 -23.00 -1.76
C SER A 237 10.11 -23.09 -2.50
N ARG A 238 9.35 -21.98 -2.59
CA ARG A 238 8.05 -21.90 -3.28
C ARG A 238 8.05 -20.81 -4.36
N PRO A 239 8.66 -21.07 -5.53
CA PRO A 239 8.66 -20.12 -6.65
C PRO A 239 7.23 -19.69 -7.04
N GLY A 240 7.08 -18.45 -7.50
CA GLY A 240 5.78 -17.83 -7.77
C GLY A 240 5.13 -17.27 -6.50
N HIS A 241 4.75 -18.14 -5.56
CA HIS A 241 4.11 -17.68 -4.31
C HIS A 241 5.05 -16.87 -3.43
N GLY A 242 6.30 -17.34 -3.29
CA GLY A 242 7.33 -16.65 -2.52
C GLY A 242 7.79 -15.37 -3.19
N ASP A 243 7.82 -15.35 -4.52
CA ASP A 243 8.13 -14.15 -5.31
C ASP A 243 7.08 -13.06 -5.08
N LEU A 244 5.79 -13.41 -5.09
CA LEU A 244 4.71 -12.47 -4.77
C LEU A 244 4.83 -11.92 -3.34
N LEU A 245 5.15 -12.78 -2.37
CA LEU A 245 5.36 -12.34 -0.97
C LEU A 245 6.52 -11.34 -0.87
N ALA A 246 7.62 -11.60 -1.59
CA ALA A 246 8.79 -10.73 -1.62
C ALA A 246 8.50 -9.41 -2.34
N VAL A 247 7.86 -9.45 -3.51
CA VAL A 247 7.42 -8.25 -4.25
C VAL A 247 6.53 -7.40 -3.37
N ALA A 248 5.55 -7.99 -2.68
CA ALA A 248 4.67 -7.26 -1.79
C ALA A 248 5.40 -6.62 -0.60
N ALA A 249 6.40 -7.29 -0.02
CA ALA A 249 7.24 -6.70 1.02
C ALA A 249 8.06 -5.50 0.48
N VAL A 250 8.66 -5.66 -0.71
CA VAL A 250 9.40 -4.59 -1.39
C VAL A 250 8.49 -3.40 -1.69
N VAL A 251 7.26 -3.64 -2.16
CA VAL A 251 6.29 -2.56 -2.42
C VAL A 251 5.86 -1.90 -1.13
N ALA A 252 5.56 -2.66 -0.06
CA ALA A 252 5.13 -2.10 1.22
C ALA A 252 6.18 -1.18 1.86
N VAL A 253 7.47 -1.51 1.73
CA VAL A 253 8.58 -0.70 2.29
C VAL A 253 9.07 0.36 1.30
N GLY A 254 9.11 0.04 0.00
CA GLY A 254 9.68 0.87 -1.05
C GLY A 254 8.74 1.93 -1.61
N TYR A 255 7.42 1.67 -1.70
CA TYR A 255 6.47 2.66 -2.20
C TYR A 255 6.42 3.96 -1.36
N PRO A 256 6.54 3.92 -0.02
CA PRO A 256 6.73 5.13 0.79
C PRO A 256 7.85 6.06 0.33
N VAL A 257 8.93 5.55 -0.28
CA VAL A 257 10.03 6.40 -0.80
C VAL A 257 9.54 7.32 -1.92
N VAL A 258 8.63 6.83 -2.76
CA VAL A 258 7.99 7.63 -3.83
C VAL A 258 6.86 8.49 -3.26
N GLY A 259 6.15 7.98 -2.25
CA GLY A 259 5.08 8.69 -1.57
C GLY A 259 5.53 9.88 -0.73
N PHE A 260 6.75 9.85 -0.22
CA PHE A 260 7.30 10.87 0.66
C PHE A 260 8.66 11.34 0.13
N PRO A 261 8.67 12.09 -1.00
CA PRO A 261 9.90 12.59 -1.58
C PRO A 261 10.57 13.61 -0.64
N SER A 262 11.90 13.64 -0.67
CA SER A 262 12.71 14.58 0.12
C SER A 262 12.51 16.05 -0.29
N ASP A 263 12.21 16.28 -1.57
CA ASP A 263 11.71 17.57 -2.06
C ASP A 263 10.23 17.44 -2.47
N PRO A 264 9.30 17.96 -1.65
CA PRO A 264 7.87 17.91 -1.97
C PRO A 264 7.47 18.97 -3.02
N SER A 265 8.35 19.91 -3.39
CA SER A 265 8.05 20.99 -4.34
C SER A 265 8.57 20.65 -5.73
N GLY A 266 7.77 19.93 -6.54
CA GLY A 266 8.20 19.42 -7.85
C GLY A 266 7.16 19.60 -8.95
N GLY A 267 7.60 19.90 -10.18
CA GLY A 267 6.75 19.88 -11.37
C GLY A 267 5.59 20.87 -11.38
N GLY A 268 5.72 22.01 -10.67
CA GLY A 268 4.68 23.04 -10.56
C GLY A 268 3.58 22.75 -9.53
N SER A 269 3.78 21.76 -8.65
CA SER A 269 2.86 21.43 -7.56
C SER A 269 3.61 21.06 -6.28
N VAL A 270 2.92 21.09 -5.14
CA VAL A 270 3.49 20.66 -3.85
C VAL A 270 2.79 19.39 -3.39
N VAL A 271 3.58 18.35 -3.12
CA VAL A 271 3.08 17.08 -2.59
C VAL A 271 2.57 17.29 -1.17
N ASN A 272 1.33 16.89 -0.93
CA ASN A 272 0.72 17.00 0.38
C ASN A 272 1.06 15.78 1.25
N LEU A 273 2.25 15.81 1.85
CA LEU A 273 2.77 14.75 2.73
C LEU A 273 1.81 14.42 3.89
N TYR A 274 1.06 15.41 4.38
CA TYR A 274 0.07 15.20 5.45
C TYR A 274 -1.09 14.32 4.99
N VAL A 275 -1.68 14.58 3.82
CA VAL A 275 -2.73 13.71 3.26
C VAL A 275 -2.22 12.32 2.91
N HIS A 276 -0.96 12.21 2.49
CA HIS A 276 -0.34 10.92 2.24
C HIS A 276 -0.26 10.09 3.54
N LEU A 277 0.21 10.70 4.63
CA LEU A 277 0.26 10.06 5.94
C LEU A 277 -1.14 9.68 6.44
N LEU A 278 -2.12 10.58 6.31
CA LEU A 278 -3.51 10.29 6.69
C LEU A 278 -4.07 9.12 5.89
N GLY A 279 -3.87 9.11 4.57
CA GLY A 279 -4.27 8.01 3.69
C GLY A 279 -3.69 6.69 4.16
N PHE A 280 -2.37 6.64 4.40
CA PHE A 280 -1.68 5.44 4.90
C PHE A 280 -2.23 4.98 6.26
N CYS A 281 -2.33 5.87 7.25
CA CYS A 281 -2.76 5.54 8.59
C CYS A 281 -4.21 5.05 8.62
N LEU A 282 -5.14 5.76 7.99
CA LEU A 282 -6.55 5.37 7.94
C LEU A 282 -6.72 4.08 7.11
N GLY A 283 -5.94 3.96 6.03
CA GLY A 283 -5.89 2.76 5.18
C GLY A 283 -5.49 1.51 5.96
N PHE A 284 -4.60 1.63 6.94
CA PHE A 284 -4.24 0.52 7.82
C PHE A 284 -5.25 0.29 8.95
N ILE A 285 -5.56 1.34 9.73
CA ILE A 285 -6.26 1.22 11.02
C ILE A 285 -7.66 0.62 10.86
N GLY A 286 -8.44 1.09 9.88
CA GLY A 286 -9.81 0.61 9.67
C GLY A 286 -9.88 -0.89 9.35
N PRO A 287 -9.21 -1.35 8.29
CA PRO A 287 -9.16 -2.77 7.95
C PRO A 287 -8.51 -3.63 9.04
N PHE A 288 -7.50 -3.13 9.75
CA PHE A 288 -6.91 -3.85 10.89
C PHE A 288 -7.93 -4.07 11.99
N ALA A 289 -8.69 -3.04 12.38
CA ALA A 289 -9.70 -3.15 13.42
C ALA A 289 -10.81 -4.16 13.04
N LEU A 290 -11.25 -4.15 11.78
CA LEU A 290 -12.22 -5.11 11.27
C LEU A 290 -11.66 -6.54 11.24
N LEU A 291 -10.40 -6.72 10.84
CA LEU A 291 -9.73 -8.02 10.81
C LEU A 291 -9.52 -8.56 12.23
N ALA A 292 -9.00 -7.75 13.15
CA ALA A 292 -8.79 -8.12 14.55
C ALA A 292 -10.11 -8.41 15.29
N GLY A 293 -11.20 -7.74 14.88
CA GLY A 293 -12.56 -8.00 15.35
C GLY A 293 -13.26 -9.20 14.69
N GLY A 294 -12.59 -9.96 13.82
CA GLY A 294 -13.14 -11.17 13.21
C GLY A 294 -14.19 -10.94 12.11
N ALA A 295 -14.31 -9.73 11.56
CA ALA A 295 -15.34 -9.38 10.57
C ALA A 295 -15.22 -10.15 9.24
N PHE A 296 -14.10 -10.84 9.03
CA PHE A 296 -13.76 -11.57 7.80
C PHE A 296 -13.43 -13.05 8.02
N ASP A 297 -13.77 -13.63 9.18
CA ASP A 297 -13.50 -15.04 9.52
C ASP A 297 -14.62 -16.02 9.14
N GLY A 298 -15.52 -15.60 8.25
CA GLY A 298 -16.60 -16.42 7.68
C GLY A 298 -16.64 -16.40 6.17
#